data_AF-A0A9D4H605-F1
#
_entry.id   AF-A0A9D4H605-F1
#
_cell.length_a   1.000
_cell.length_b   1.000
_cell.length_c   1.000
_cell.angle_alpha   90.00
_cell.angle_beta   90.00
_cell.angle_gamma   90.00
#
_symmetry.space_group_name_H-M   'P 1'
#
loop_
_entity.id
_entity.type
_entity.pdbx_description
1 polymer ?
#
loop_
_entity_poly.entity_id
_entity_poly.type
_entity_poly.pdbx_seq_one_letter_code
_entity_poly.pdbx_strand_id
1 'polypeptide(L)'
;MNTVRDVCCDGVTQTKKGANTKCCGSVSYNGDSEFCCERGNIVNNTVPNPNWCCGNQSMNTDDHICCNNVVCTRYGKSTACCGSQSYNTTKSVCCDDKIVDISNTDDTMCCGSKTFNPITKICCIDMVQTRKVGLNTQCCGRIAFRSCYRNMLR
;
A
#
# COMPACT_ATOMS: atom_id res chain seq x y z
N MET A 1 -14.25 -32.49 29.29
CA MET A 1 -14.44 -32.07 27.88
C MET A 1 -15.46 -33.00 27.23
N ASN A 2 -16.53 -32.46 26.66
CA ASN A 2 -17.50 -33.22 25.87
C ASN A 2 -17.14 -33.05 24.39
N THR A 3 -16.59 -34.09 23.76
CA THR A 3 -16.07 -34.03 22.38
C THR A 3 -17.13 -33.76 21.31
N VAL A 4 -18.42 -33.87 21.65
CA VAL A 4 -19.53 -33.54 20.74
C VAL A 4 -19.70 -32.02 20.62
N ARG A 5 -19.71 -31.31 21.75
CA ARG A 5 -20.01 -29.86 21.82
C ARG A 5 -18.80 -28.97 22.09
N ASP A 6 -17.68 -29.54 22.55
CA ASP A 6 -16.49 -28.80 22.98
C ASP A 6 -15.31 -29.07 22.04
N VAL A 7 -14.39 -28.11 22.00
CA VAL A 7 -13.09 -28.19 21.32
C VAL A 7 -12.01 -27.70 22.30
N CYS A 8 -10.78 -28.17 22.18
CA CYS A 8 -9.66 -27.67 22.97
C CYS A 8 -8.81 -26.72 22.11
N CYS A 9 -8.65 -25.48 22.53
CA CYS A 9 -7.84 -24.45 21.88
C CYS A 9 -6.77 -23.98 22.87
N ASP A 10 -5.48 -24.15 22.55
CA ASP A 10 -4.33 -23.80 23.41
C ASP A 10 -4.47 -24.25 24.88
N GLY A 11 -4.93 -25.49 25.09
CA GLY A 11 -5.10 -26.07 26.43
C GLY A 11 -6.37 -25.60 27.17
N VAL A 12 -7.17 -24.72 26.57
CA VAL A 12 -8.44 -24.24 27.13
C VAL A 12 -9.61 -24.92 26.43
N THR A 13 -10.54 -25.48 27.21
CA THR A 13 -11.78 -26.04 26.66
C THR A 13 -12.72 -24.92 26.21
N GLN A 14 -13.14 -24.94 24.95
CA GLN A 14 -14.03 -23.99 24.29
C GLN A 14 -15.28 -24.69 23.74
N THR A 15 -16.35 -23.95 23.49
CA THR A 15 -17.57 -24.48 22.84
C THR A 15 -17.43 -24.41 21.32
N LYS A 16 -17.79 -25.49 20.62
CA LYS A 16 -17.81 -25.51 19.14
C LYS A 16 -18.70 -24.40 18.58
N LYS A 17 -18.28 -23.81 17.46
CA LYS A 17 -18.95 -22.72 16.74
C LYS A 17 -19.56 -23.15 15.41
N GLY A 18 -19.75 -24.45 15.19
CA GLY A 18 -20.29 -25.02 13.96
C GLY A 18 -19.50 -26.25 13.51
N ALA A 19 -19.84 -26.77 12.32
CA ALA A 19 -19.13 -27.90 11.74
C ALA A 19 -17.66 -27.55 11.44
N ASN A 20 -17.40 -26.34 10.94
CA ASN A 20 -16.06 -25.83 10.66
C ASN A 20 -15.50 -25.01 11.83
N THR A 21 -15.57 -25.55 13.06
CA THR A 21 -14.97 -24.87 14.22
C THR A 21 -13.44 -24.89 14.09
N LYS A 22 -12.81 -23.71 14.24
CA LYS A 22 -11.36 -23.53 14.26
C LYS A 22 -10.92 -22.83 15.56
N CYS A 23 -9.62 -22.82 15.84
CA CYS A 23 -9.04 -22.13 16.99
C CYS A 23 -8.23 -20.91 16.53
N CYS A 24 -8.36 -19.82 17.27
CA CYS A 24 -7.58 -18.59 17.16
C CYS A 24 -6.96 -18.33 18.54
N GLY A 25 -5.74 -18.83 18.75
CA GLY A 25 -5.18 -18.96 20.09
C GLY A 25 -6.05 -19.86 20.99
N SER A 26 -6.40 -19.38 22.17
CA SER A 26 -7.27 -20.09 23.14
C SER A 26 -8.78 -19.95 22.88
N VAL A 27 -9.19 -19.28 21.79
CA VAL A 27 -10.60 -19.01 21.48
C VAL A 27 -11.03 -19.79 20.24
N SER A 28 -12.19 -20.44 20.30
CA SER A 28 -12.80 -21.11 19.14
C SER A 28 -13.68 -20.17 18.32
N TYR A 29 -13.65 -20.29 16.99
CA TYR A 29 -14.46 -19.50 16.05
C TYR A 29 -15.02 -20.37 14.91
N ASN A 30 -15.99 -19.84 14.16
CA ASN A 30 -16.56 -20.51 12.99
C ASN A 30 -15.76 -20.16 11.72
N GLY A 31 -15.02 -21.13 11.19
CA GLY A 31 -14.21 -20.96 9.99
C GLY A 31 -14.99 -20.72 8.69
N ASP A 32 -16.32 -20.84 8.70
CA ASP A 32 -17.18 -20.52 7.55
C ASP A 32 -17.51 -19.03 7.47
N SER A 33 -17.59 -18.34 8.61
CA SER A 33 -18.05 -16.95 8.71
C SER A 33 -17.04 -15.99 9.31
N GLU A 34 -15.93 -16.50 9.85
CA GLU A 34 -14.94 -15.72 10.57
C GLU A 34 -13.52 -16.14 10.17
N PHE A 35 -12.55 -15.26 10.44
CA PHE A 35 -11.14 -15.44 10.13
C PHE A 35 -10.26 -15.01 11.31
N CYS A 36 -9.21 -15.77 11.60
CA CYS A 36 -8.26 -15.46 12.65
C CYS A 36 -7.09 -14.65 12.09
N CYS A 37 -6.96 -13.41 12.55
CA CYS A 37 -5.83 -12.54 12.28
C CYS A 37 -4.66 -12.82 13.21
N GLU A 38 -3.51 -12.23 12.88
CA GLU A 38 -2.36 -12.21 13.78
C GLU A 38 -2.75 -11.68 15.16
N ARG A 39 -2.10 -12.22 16.21
CA ARG A 39 -2.36 -11.91 17.64
C ARG A 39 -3.72 -12.34 18.18
N GLY A 40 -4.44 -13.21 17.48
CA GLY A 40 -5.66 -13.82 18.01
C GLY A 40 -6.94 -12.99 17.81
N ASN A 41 -6.88 -11.95 16.96
CA ASN A 41 -8.07 -11.16 16.64
C ASN A 41 -8.96 -11.91 15.64
N ILE A 42 -10.21 -12.16 15.99
CA ILE A 42 -11.18 -12.83 15.10
C ILE A 42 -12.01 -11.75 14.41
N VAL A 43 -12.02 -11.79 13.08
CA VAL A 43 -12.78 -10.85 12.24
C VAL A 43 -13.83 -11.59 11.43
N ASN A 44 -14.90 -10.89 11.04
CA ASN A 44 -15.89 -11.47 10.14
C ASN A 44 -15.27 -11.70 8.77
N ASN A 45 -15.53 -12.88 8.21
CA ASN A 45 -15.13 -13.20 6.86
C ASN A 45 -16.14 -12.57 5.88
N THR A 46 -15.70 -11.55 5.14
CA THR A 46 -16.51 -10.87 4.13
C THR A 46 -16.04 -11.15 2.69
N VAL A 47 -15.02 -11.99 2.51
CA VAL A 47 -14.42 -12.26 1.20
C VAL A 47 -14.26 -13.76 0.95
N PRO A 48 -14.23 -14.22 -0.31
CA PRO A 48 -13.90 -15.61 -0.61
C PRO A 48 -12.44 -15.93 -0.28
N ASN A 49 -12.19 -17.06 0.38
CA ASN A 49 -10.85 -17.58 0.67
C ASN A 49 -9.88 -16.54 1.28
N PRO A 50 -10.23 -15.89 2.40
CA PRO A 50 -9.32 -14.97 3.06
C PRO A 50 -8.03 -15.69 3.45
N ASN A 51 -6.89 -15.02 3.24
CA ASN A 51 -5.57 -15.54 3.60
C ASN A 51 -4.72 -14.54 4.40
N TRP A 52 -5.23 -13.33 4.63
CA TRP A 52 -4.53 -12.29 5.37
C TRP A 52 -5.51 -11.33 6.06
N CYS A 53 -5.00 -10.50 6.98
CA CYS A 53 -5.77 -9.42 7.59
C CYS A 53 -5.19 -8.03 7.31
N CYS A 54 -6.09 -7.09 7.09
CA CYS A 54 -5.79 -5.67 6.93
C CYS A 54 -6.55 -4.89 8.01
N GLY A 55 -5.86 -4.43 9.05
CA GLY A 55 -6.53 -3.89 10.24
C GLY A 55 -7.47 -4.92 10.87
N ASN A 56 -8.77 -4.59 10.91
CA ASN A 56 -9.84 -5.45 11.46
C ASN A 56 -10.66 -6.15 10.37
N GLN A 57 -10.11 -6.34 9.18
CA GLN A 57 -10.78 -7.00 8.06
C GLN A 57 -9.92 -8.13 7.51
N SER A 58 -10.57 -9.22 7.09
CA SER A 58 -9.91 -10.27 6.32
C SER A 58 -9.85 -9.90 4.84
N MET A 59 -8.80 -10.30 4.14
CA MET A 59 -8.65 -10.12 2.70
C MET A 59 -8.01 -11.35 2.05
N ASN A 60 -8.20 -11.49 0.74
CA ASN A 60 -7.39 -12.39 -0.08
C ASN A 60 -6.30 -11.56 -0.77
N THR A 61 -5.04 -11.93 -0.55
CA THR A 61 -3.89 -11.23 -1.11
C THR A 61 -3.70 -11.48 -2.62
N ASP A 62 -4.40 -12.44 -3.23
CA ASP A 62 -4.32 -12.69 -4.68
C ASP A 62 -4.87 -11.49 -5.49
N ASP A 63 -5.93 -10.85 -5.00
CA ASP A 63 -6.66 -9.77 -5.67
C ASP A 63 -6.70 -8.46 -4.86
N HIS A 64 -6.24 -8.47 -3.60
CA HIS A 64 -6.18 -7.27 -2.75
C HIS A 64 -4.78 -6.99 -2.16
N ILE A 65 -4.60 -5.76 -1.69
CA ILE A 65 -3.45 -5.28 -0.93
C ILE A 65 -3.96 -4.47 0.27
N CYS A 66 -3.20 -4.44 1.36
CA CYS A 66 -3.51 -3.59 2.50
C CYS A 66 -2.73 -2.27 2.43
N CYS A 67 -3.43 -1.15 2.30
CA CYS A 67 -2.85 0.20 2.31
C CYS A 67 -3.36 0.95 3.54
N ASN A 68 -2.49 1.27 4.50
CA ASN A 68 -2.85 1.96 5.76
C ASN A 68 -4.10 1.39 6.44
N ASN A 69 -4.13 0.07 6.64
CA ASN A 69 -5.25 -0.67 7.25
C ASN A 69 -6.57 -0.65 6.44
N VAL A 70 -6.52 -0.28 5.15
CA VAL A 70 -7.65 -0.37 4.23
C VAL A 70 -7.37 -1.43 3.17
N VAL A 71 -8.33 -2.32 2.95
CA VAL A 71 -8.28 -3.32 1.87
C VAL A 71 -8.50 -2.59 0.55
N CYS A 72 -7.55 -2.71 -0.37
CA CYS A 72 -7.59 -2.07 -1.68
C CYS A 72 -7.37 -3.10 -2.80
N THR A 73 -7.82 -2.78 -4.01
CA THR A 73 -7.63 -3.64 -5.19
C THR A 73 -6.16 -3.78 -5.56
N ARG A 74 -5.75 -4.97 -5.98
CA ARG A 74 -4.40 -5.25 -6.48
C ARG A 74 -4.35 -5.12 -8.01
N TYR A 75 -3.31 -4.44 -8.51
CA TYR A 75 -2.97 -4.27 -9.93
C TYR A 75 -1.75 -5.11 -10.34
N GLY A 76 -1.60 -6.31 -9.76
CA GLY A 76 -0.45 -7.19 -9.98
C GLY A 76 0.88 -6.57 -9.51
N LYS A 77 1.94 -6.70 -10.31
CA LYS A 77 3.27 -6.15 -10.01
C LYS A 77 3.32 -4.62 -10.03
N SER A 78 2.32 -3.97 -10.63
CA SER A 78 2.23 -2.52 -10.73
C SER A 78 1.41 -1.91 -9.59
N THR A 79 1.14 -2.66 -8.53
CA THR A 79 0.39 -2.13 -7.38
C THR A 79 1.31 -1.36 -6.45
N ALA A 80 0.92 -0.14 -6.09
CA ALA A 80 1.52 0.60 -4.98
C ALA A 80 0.43 1.25 -4.12
N CYS A 81 0.78 1.60 -2.88
CA CYS A 81 -0.10 2.35 -1.99
C CYS A 81 0.21 3.84 -2.04
N CYS A 82 -0.83 4.67 -1.99
CA CYS A 82 -0.78 6.10 -1.75
C CYS A 82 -1.74 6.41 -0.60
N GLY A 83 -1.21 6.60 0.60
CA GLY A 83 -2.02 6.61 1.82
C GLY A 83 -2.85 5.34 1.97
N SER A 84 -4.17 5.49 2.08
CA SER A 84 -5.14 4.40 2.24
C SER A 84 -5.79 3.95 0.92
N GLN A 85 -5.16 4.23 -0.22
CA GLN A 85 -5.62 3.80 -1.54
C GLN A 85 -4.49 3.06 -2.27
N SER A 86 -4.85 2.04 -3.06
CA SER A 86 -3.91 1.47 -4.02
C SER A 86 -4.04 2.15 -5.37
N TYR A 87 -2.98 2.13 -6.16
CA TYR A 87 -2.99 2.62 -7.53
C TYR A 87 -2.08 1.75 -8.42
N ASN A 88 -2.28 1.90 -9.74
CA ASN A 88 -1.46 1.26 -10.75
C ASN A 88 -0.29 2.20 -11.13
N THR A 89 0.94 1.81 -10.81
CA THR A 89 2.16 2.58 -11.06
C THR A 89 2.47 2.80 -12.54
N THR A 90 1.82 2.09 -13.47
CA THR A 90 1.95 2.35 -14.91
C THR A 90 0.97 3.40 -15.42
N LYS A 91 0.07 3.92 -14.57
CA LYS A 91 -0.96 4.89 -14.94
C LYS A 91 -0.93 6.14 -14.07
N SER A 92 -0.45 6.03 -12.85
CA SER A 92 -0.48 7.12 -11.88
C SER A 92 0.75 7.07 -10.98
N VAL A 93 0.99 8.15 -10.25
CA VAL A 93 2.05 8.33 -9.25
C VAL A 93 1.44 8.89 -7.96
N CYS A 94 2.01 8.55 -6.81
CA CYS A 94 1.61 9.12 -5.52
C CYS A 94 2.41 10.38 -5.20
N CYS A 95 1.71 11.48 -4.93
CA CYS A 95 2.31 12.79 -4.66
C CYS A 95 1.56 13.45 -3.51
N ASP A 96 2.22 13.62 -2.36
CA ASP A 96 1.64 14.16 -1.13
C ASP A 96 0.29 13.48 -0.78
N ASP A 97 0.29 12.15 -0.73
CA ASP A 97 -0.88 11.29 -0.48
C ASP A 97 -2.03 11.41 -1.51
N LYS A 98 -1.76 12.01 -2.68
CA LYS A 98 -2.70 12.08 -3.80
C LYS A 98 -2.21 11.26 -4.98
N ILE A 99 -3.12 10.46 -5.54
CA ILE A 99 -2.88 9.73 -6.78
C ILE A 99 -3.07 10.71 -7.94
N VAL A 100 -2.04 10.86 -8.76
CA VAL A 100 -2.02 11.76 -9.93
C VAL A 100 -1.70 10.93 -11.17
N ASP A 101 -2.50 11.07 -12.22
CA ASP A 101 -2.26 10.36 -13.48
C ASP A 101 -0.97 10.83 -14.16
N ILE A 102 -0.19 9.87 -14.65
CA ILE A 102 1.06 10.18 -15.34
C ILE A 102 0.77 10.69 -16.75
N SER A 103 1.48 11.74 -17.15
CA SER A 103 1.42 12.27 -18.51
C SER A 103 2.24 11.44 -19.50
N ASN A 104 3.29 10.76 -19.02
CA ASN A 104 4.13 9.85 -19.79
C ASN A 104 4.42 8.59 -18.98
N THR A 105 4.65 7.46 -19.66
CA THR A 105 4.84 6.15 -19.02
C THR A 105 6.11 6.06 -18.16
N ASP A 106 7.06 6.98 -18.34
CA ASP A 106 8.33 7.07 -17.60
C ASP A 106 8.31 8.14 -16.50
N ASP A 107 7.19 8.84 -16.31
CA ASP A 107 7.05 9.80 -15.23
C ASP A 107 6.89 9.08 -13.89
N THR A 108 7.73 9.44 -12.90
CA THR A 108 7.75 8.79 -11.58
C THR A 108 7.77 9.78 -10.41
N MET A 109 7.79 11.09 -10.68
CA MET A 109 7.76 12.13 -9.66
C MET A 109 6.77 13.24 -10.04
N CYS A 110 6.31 14.00 -9.03
CA CYS A 110 5.51 15.19 -9.24
C CYS A 110 6.28 16.49 -9.03
N CYS A 111 5.79 17.54 -9.68
CA CYS A 111 6.19 18.92 -9.53
C CYS A 111 4.94 19.79 -9.60
N GLY A 112 4.46 20.28 -8.46
CA GLY A 112 3.12 20.86 -8.36
C GLY A 112 2.05 19.88 -8.85
N SER A 113 1.26 20.28 -9.84
CA SER A 113 0.19 19.44 -10.43
C SER A 113 0.63 18.61 -11.64
N LYS A 114 1.93 18.51 -11.93
CA LYS A 114 2.46 17.80 -13.11
C LYS A 114 3.33 16.63 -12.70
N THR A 115 3.34 15.60 -13.54
CA THR A 115 4.26 14.46 -13.43
C THR A 115 5.47 14.67 -14.34
N PHE A 116 6.62 14.09 -13.98
CA PHE A 116 7.81 14.12 -14.82
C PHE A 116 8.76 12.95 -14.55
N ASN A 117 9.53 12.58 -15.58
CA ASN A 117 10.66 11.67 -15.45
C ASN A 117 11.88 12.36 -14.80
N PRO A 118 12.33 11.94 -13.59
CA PRO A 118 13.48 12.51 -12.89
C PRO A 118 14.82 12.38 -13.63
N ILE A 119 14.94 11.48 -14.59
CA ILE A 119 16.17 11.22 -15.34
C ILE A 119 16.41 12.34 -16.36
N THR A 120 15.35 12.83 -17.01
CA THR A 120 15.43 13.83 -18.08
C THR A 120 15.01 15.21 -17.64
N LYS A 121 14.23 15.32 -16.54
CA LYS A 121 13.65 16.57 -16.04
C LYS A 121 13.94 16.76 -14.54
N ILE A 122 13.75 17.98 -14.06
CA ILE A 122 13.92 18.42 -12.67
C ILE A 122 12.78 19.37 -12.29
N CYS A 123 12.34 19.34 -11.04
CA CYS A 123 11.34 20.28 -10.52
C CYS A 123 12.02 21.50 -9.88
N CYS A 124 11.67 22.70 -10.32
CA CYS A 124 12.17 23.96 -9.78
C CYS A 124 10.98 24.87 -9.40
N ILE A 125 10.62 24.91 -8.11
CA ILE A 125 9.48 25.69 -7.57
C ILE A 125 8.21 25.47 -8.41
N ASP A 126 7.67 24.26 -8.34
CA ASP A 126 6.46 23.78 -9.05
C ASP A 126 6.51 23.85 -10.59
N MET A 127 7.69 24.14 -11.17
CA MET A 127 7.90 24.14 -12.62
C MET A 127 8.80 22.99 -13.04
N VAL A 128 8.29 22.14 -13.93
CA VAL A 128 9.08 21.08 -14.56
C VAL A 128 10.02 21.69 -15.59
N GLN A 129 11.32 21.40 -15.47
CA GLN A 129 12.38 21.86 -16.34
C GLN A 129 13.16 20.68 -16.92
N THR A 130 13.66 20.80 -18.14
CA THR A 130 14.56 19.79 -18.72
C THR A 130 15.95 19.89 -18.08
N ARG A 131 16.54 18.75 -17.73
CA ARG A 131 17.92 18.70 -17.23
C ARG A 131 18.90 19.21 -18.28
N LYS A 132 19.88 20.01 -17.85
CA LYS A 132 20.89 20.62 -18.73
C LYS A 132 22.22 19.86 -18.74
N VAL A 133 22.56 19.19 -17.64
CA VAL A 133 23.79 18.40 -17.46
C VAL A 133 23.49 17.12 -16.66
N GLY A 134 22.50 16.35 -17.10
CA GLY A 134 22.06 15.13 -16.43
C GLY A 134 21.68 15.38 -14.96
N LEU A 135 22.08 14.45 -14.09
CA LEU A 135 21.76 14.50 -12.66
C LEU A 135 22.41 15.68 -11.91
N ASN A 136 23.46 16.29 -12.47
CA ASN A 136 24.13 17.47 -11.90
C ASN A 136 23.38 18.79 -12.14
N THR A 137 22.27 18.76 -12.90
CA THR A 137 21.43 19.95 -13.10
C THR A 137 20.83 20.40 -11.78
N GLN A 138 20.89 21.71 -11.50
CA GLN A 138 20.33 22.32 -10.30
C GLN A 138 19.27 23.38 -10.65
N CYS A 139 18.51 23.84 -9.67
CA CYS A 139 17.58 24.94 -9.83
C CYS A 139 18.19 26.28 -9.40
N CYS A 140 17.97 27.33 -10.18
CA CYS A 140 18.13 28.72 -9.77
C CYS A 140 16.75 29.39 -9.87
N GLY A 141 16.05 29.50 -8.73
CA GLY A 141 14.62 29.84 -8.73
C GLY A 141 13.81 28.78 -9.48
N ARG A 142 13.01 29.21 -10.47
CA ARG A 142 12.15 28.35 -11.30
C ARG A 142 12.86 27.73 -12.52
N ILE A 143 14.15 27.98 -12.70
CA ILE A 143 14.89 27.62 -13.93
C ILE A 143 15.96 26.57 -13.63
N ALA A 144 16.09 25.58 -14.53
CA ALA A 144 17.18 24.61 -14.49
C ALA A 144 18.49 25.19 -15.03
N PHE A 145 19.57 25.02 -14.25
CA PHE A 145 20.88 25.59 -14.51
C PHE A 145 21.98 24.51 -14.45
N ARG A 146 23.10 24.75 -15.15
CA ARG A 146 24.19 23.76 -15.28
C ARG A 146 24.97 23.55 -13.97
N SER A 147 25.18 24.60 -13.18
CA SER A 147 25.89 24.55 -11.89
C SER A 147 25.58 25.84 -11.12
N CYS A 148 25.17 25.76 -9.85
CA CYS A 148 25.12 26.97 -9.02
C CYS A 148 26.57 27.44 -8.77
N TYR A 149 27.04 28.43 -9.52
CA TYR A 149 28.26 29.15 -9.15
C TYR A 149 27.93 29.92 -7.86
N ARG A 150 28.19 29.31 -6.70
CA ARG A 150 28.31 30.04 -5.44
C ARG A 150 29.44 31.05 -5.66
N ASN A 151 29.09 32.33 -5.81
CA ASN A 151 29.98 33.50 -5.75
C ASN A 151 31.48 33.19 -5.83
N MET A 152 32.06 33.20 -7.03
CA MET A 152 33.47 33.54 -7.14
C MET A 152 33.60 35.05 -6.93
N LEU A 153 33.56 35.49 -5.67
CA LEU A 153 34.24 36.73 -5.28
C LEU A 153 35.68 36.33 -4.96
N ARG A 154 36.55 36.51 -5.95
CA ARG A 154 37.98 36.79 -5.75
C ARG A 154 38.31 38.04 -6.53
#